data_AF-A0A5B7UX85-F1
#
_entry.id   AF-A0A5B7UX85-F1
#
_cell.length_a   1.000
_cell.length_b   1.000
_cell.length_c   1.000
_cell.angle_alpha   90.00
_cell.angle_beta   90.00
_cell.angle_gamma   90.00
#
_symmetry.space_group_name_H-M   'P 1'
#
loop_
_entity.id
_entity.type
_entity.pdbx_description
1 polymer ?
#
loop_
_entity_poly.entity_id
_entity_poly.type
_entity_poly.pdbx_seq_one_letter_code
_entity_poly.pdbx_strand_id
1 'polypeptide(L)'
;MSDLRLDGTVFEDLRKTFTTISDRMDAARRVLHGTDATAVGAGRLVEEVHDFADEWGYGIKQLRKHTGGAVRMIDKIDEEFGKLDLALAASLKSARPPRRDR
;
A
#
# COMPACT_ATOMS: atom_id res chain seq x y z
N MET A 1 -20.90 16.09 -13.66
CA MET A 1 -19.61 15.53 -14.10
C MET A 1 -18.71 15.41 -12.89
N SER A 2 -19.15 14.57 -11.96
CA SER A 2 -18.41 14.19 -10.78
C SER A 2 -17.87 12.79 -11.03
N ASP A 3 -16.69 12.52 -10.47
CA ASP A 3 -16.36 11.19 -9.94
C ASP A 3 -15.65 10.14 -10.82
N LEU A 4 -14.68 10.57 -11.63
CA LEU A 4 -13.50 9.72 -11.98
C LEU A 4 -12.19 10.31 -11.43
N ARG A 5 -12.28 11.31 -10.55
CA ARG A 5 -11.15 11.87 -9.79
C ARG A 5 -10.89 11.12 -8.47
N LEU A 6 -11.56 9.98 -8.27
CA LEU A 6 -11.30 9.07 -7.16
C LEU A 6 -9.96 8.31 -7.31
N ASP A 7 -9.37 8.23 -8.50
CA ASP A 7 -8.39 7.18 -8.78
C ASP A 7 -6.96 7.47 -8.30
N GLY A 8 -6.34 8.61 -8.63
CA GLY A 8 -4.90 8.77 -8.32
C GLY A 8 -4.57 8.92 -6.83
N THR A 9 -5.27 9.82 -6.15
CA THR A 9 -4.88 10.29 -4.82
C THR A 9 -5.26 9.33 -3.70
N VAL A 10 -6.41 8.66 -3.80
CA VAL A 10 -6.87 7.71 -2.77
C VAL A 10 -5.95 6.49 -2.72
N PHE A 11 -5.52 6.01 -3.88
CA PHE A 11 -4.61 4.88 -3.99
C PHE A 11 -3.19 5.23 -3.55
N GLU A 12 -2.71 6.42 -3.90
CA GLU A 12 -1.44 6.94 -3.40
C GLU A 12 -1.46 7.11 -1.87
N ASP A 13 -2.55 7.61 -1.30
CA ASP A 13 -2.73 7.77 0.14
C ASP A 13 -2.80 6.43 0.88
N LEU A 14 -3.50 5.43 0.33
CA LEU A 14 -3.52 4.07 0.87
C LEU A 14 -2.12 3.45 0.85
N ARG A 15 -1.40 3.57 -0.27
CA ARG A 15 -0.01 3.11 -0.40
C ARG A 15 0.89 3.76 0.64
N LYS A 16 0.83 5.09 0.77
CA LYS A 16 1.61 5.85 1.75
C LYS A 16 1.29 5.44 3.18
N THR A 17 0.02 5.23 3.48
CA THR A 17 -0.45 4.80 4.81
C THR A 17 0.09 3.41 5.16
N PHE A 18 -0.08 2.42 4.29
CA PHE A 18 0.43 1.07 4.54
C PHE A 18 1.95 1.00 4.67
N THR A 19 2.66 1.81 3.89
CA THR A 19 4.13 1.91 3.95
C THR A 19 4.55 2.52 5.29
N THR A 20 3.95 3.65 5.66
CA THR A 20 4.23 4.35 6.92
C THR A 20 3.95 3.48 8.15
N ILE A 21 2.84 2.73 8.16
CA ILE A 21 2.51 1.80 9.25
C ILE A 21 3.55 0.69 9.33
N SER A 22 3.91 0.08 8.20
CA SER A 22 4.91 -1.00 8.17
C SER A 22 6.27 -0.54 8.69
N ASP A 23 6.69 0.68 8.33
CA ASP A 23 7.98 1.24 8.75
C ASP A 23 8.00 1.59 10.24
N ARG A 24 6.90 2.15 10.76
CA ARG A 24 6.74 2.42 12.20
C ARG A 24 6.77 1.14 13.02
N MET A 25 6.11 0.09 12.56
CA MET A 25 6.12 -1.21 13.23
C MET A 25 7.52 -1.85 13.20
N ASP A 26 8.26 -1.74 12.09
CA ASP A 26 9.64 -2.22 12.01
C ASP A 26 10.58 -1.46 12.95
N ALA A 27 10.40 -0.14 13.05
CA ALA A 27 11.16 0.68 13.99
C ALA A 27 10.91 0.25 15.45
N ALA A 28 9.65 0.01 15.83
CA ALA A 28 9.30 -0.47 17.17
C ALA A 28 9.92 -1.84 17.47
N ARG A 29 9.87 -2.78 16.50
CA ARG A 29 10.54 -4.09 16.62
C ARG A 29 12.04 -3.95 16.87
N ARG A 30 12.73 -3.09 16.11
CA ARG A 30 14.18 -2.88 16.27
C ARG A 30 14.54 -2.33 17.65
N VAL A 31 13.70 -1.45 18.20
CA VAL A 31 13.88 -0.93 19.55
C VAL A 31 13.73 -2.05 20.58
N LEU A 32 12.73 -2.91 20.45
CA LEU A 32 12.52 -4.05 21.36
C LEU A 32 13.67 -5.04 21.29
N HIS A 33 14.11 -5.40 20.08
CA HIS A 33 15.23 -6.32 19.89
C HIS A 33 16.57 -5.72 20.37
N GLY A 34 16.74 -4.40 20.25
CA GLY A 34 17.96 -3.69 20.66
C GLY A 34 17.98 -3.26 22.11
N THR A 35 16.90 -3.49 22.87
CA THR A 35 16.85 -3.16 24.30
C THR A 35 17.79 -4.08 25.05
N ASP A 36 18.67 -3.50 25.88
CA ASP A 36 19.61 -4.27 26.67
C ASP A 36 18.85 -5.20 27.62
N ALA A 37 18.94 -6.49 27.31
CA ALA A 37 18.42 -7.61 28.08
C ALA A 37 18.72 -7.53 29.59
N THR A 38 19.85 -6.92 29.96
CA THR A 38 20.23 -6.77 31.36
C THR A 38 19.35 -5.75 32.11
N ALA A 39 18.67 -4.83 31.41
CA ALA A 39 17.73 -3.87 31.99
C ALA A 39 16.40 -4.50 32.44
N VAL A 40 16.05 -5.68 31.92
CA VAL A 40 14.80 -6.40 32.28
C VAL A 40 14.98 -7.34 33.48
N GLY A 41 16.22 -7.54 33.95
CA GLY A 41 16.55 -8.11 35.27
C GLY A 41 16.37 -9.63 35.45
N ALA A 42 15.67 -10.33 34.55
CA ALA A 42 15.48 -11.78 34.60
C ALA A 42 15.78 -12.43 33.25
N GLY A 43 16.75 -13.36 33.19
CA GLY A 43 17.20 -13.98 31.94
C GLY A 43 16.10 -14.65 31.10
N ARG A 44 15.04 -15.16 31.74
CA ARG A 44 13.86 -15.72 31.04
C ARG A 44 13.01 -14.64 30.36
N LEU A 45 12.92 -13.46 30.96
CA LEU A 45 12.17 -12.33 30.41
C LEU A 45 12.87 -11.74 29.17
N VAL A 46 14.19 -11.87 29.11
CA VAL A 46 14.99 -11.52 27.93
C VAL A 46 14.65 -12.42 26.75
N GLU A 47 14.65 -13.74 26.96
CA GLU A 47 14.28 -14.71 25.93
C GLU A 47 12.86 -14.46 25.42
N GLU A 48 11.90 -14.23 26.32
CA GLU A 48 10.51 -13.90 25.97
C GLU A 48 10.39 -12.59 25.15
N VAL A 49 11.21 -11.57 25.44
CA VAL A 49 11.23 -10.31 24.67
C VAL A 49 11.81 -10.53 23.26
N HIS A 50 12.86 -11.36 23.13
CA HIS A 50 13.42 -11.69 21.83
C HIS A 50 12.47 -12.52 20.97
N ASP A 51 11.85 -13.56 21.55
CA ASP A 51 10.87 -14.40 20.85
C ASP A 51 9.67 -13.55 20.37
N PHE A 52 9.17 -12.66 21.23
CA PHE A 52 8.12 -11.71 20.88
C PHE A 52 8.55 -10.78 19.73
N ALA A 53 9.79 -10.28 19.73
CA ALA A 53 10.30 -9.43 18.65
C ALA A 53 10.41 -10.17 17.30
N ASP A 54 10.65 -11.48 17.31
CA ASP A 54 10.73 -12.31 16.11
C ASP A 54 9.34 -12.67 15.56
N GLU A 55 8.39 -13.04 16.42
CA GLU A 55 6.98 -13.21 16.03
C GLU A 55 6.40 -11.91 15.46
N TRP A 56 6.72 -10.78 16.08
CA TRP A 56 6.35 -9.47 15.57
C TRP A 56 7.00 -9.22 14.19
N GLY A 57 8.27 -9.56 14.00
CA GLY A 57 8.94 -9.50 12.70
C GLY A 57 8.21 -10.30 11.62
N TYR A 58 7.73 -11.49 11.96
CA TYR A 58 6.91 -12.31 11.06
C TYR A 58 5.59 -11.62 10.71
N GLY A 59 4.88 -11.06 11.70
CA GLY A 59 3.62 -10.32 11.47
C GLY A 59 3.78 -9.13 10.53
N ILE A 60 4.84 -8.33 10.70
CA ILE A 60 5.17 -7.19 9.81
C ILE A 60 5.43 -7.68 8.38
N LYS A 61 6.14 -8.80 8.22
CA LYS A 61 6.40 -9.40 6.90
C LYS A 61 5.11 -9.82 6.19
N GLN A 62 4.15 -10.40 6.91
CA GLN A 62 2.84 -10.76 6.34
C GLN A 62 2.03 -9.52 5.98
N LEU A 63 2.00 -8.50 6.84
CA LEU A 63 1.36 -7.20 6.56
C LEU A 63 1.91 -6.59 5.27
N ARG A 64 3.24 -6.51 5.11
CA ARG A 64 3.89 -6.01 3.89
C ARG A 64 3.52 -6.83 2.64
N LYS A 65 3.43 -8.16 2.77
CA LYS A 65 3.03 -9.04 1.66
C LYS A 65 1.60 -8.77 1.21
N HIS A 66 0.66 -8.66 2.16
CA HIS A 66 -0.75 -8.42 1.86
C HIS A 66 -0.99 -7.01 1.32
N THR A 67 -0.38 -5.98 1.93
CA THR A 67 -0.49 -4.60 1.44
C THR A 67 0.15 -4.43 0.07
N GLY A 68 1.30 -5.07 -0.18
CA GLY A 68 1.89 -5.11 -1.52
C GLY A 68 1.01 -5.81 -2.56
N GLY A 69 0.23 -6.82 -2.15
CA GLY A 69 -0.79 -7.45 -3.01
C GLY A 69 -1.95 -6.50 -3.33
N ALA A 70 -2.43 -5.76 -2.33
CA ALA A 70 -3.47 -4.75 -2.51
C ALA A 70 -3.02 -3.62 -3.45
N VAL A 71 -1.78 -3.12 -3.27
CA VAL A 71 -1.19 -2.09 -4.15
C VAL A 71 -1.13 -2.57 -5.61
N ARG A 72 -0.68 -3.82 -5.87
CA ARG A 72 -0.67 -4.36 -7.23
C ARG A 72 -2.05 -4.50 -7.86
N MET A 73 -3.06 -4.85 -7.05
CA MET A 73 -4.45 -4.91 -7.53
C MET A 73 -4.96 -3.53 -7.91
N ILE A 74 -4.63 -2.53 -7.08
CA ILE A 74 -4.94 -1.13 -7.29
C ILE A 74 -4.29 -0.62 -8.60
N ASP A 75 -2.99 -0.86 -8.80
CA ASP A 75 -2.28 -0.46 -10.02
C ASP A 75 -2.95 -1.06 -11.28
N LYS A 76 -3.42 -2.31 -11.16
CA LYS A 76 -4.14 -2.98 -12.25
C LYS A 76 -5.51 -2.38 -12.53
N ILE A 77 -6.23 -1.92 -11.50
CA ILE A 77 -7.51 -1.24 -11.67
C ILE A 77 -7.30 0.09 -12.41
N ASP A 78 -6.30 0.88 -11.99
CA ASP A 78 -5.94 2.15 -12.64
C ASP A 78 -5.57 1.96 -14.12
N GLU A 79 -4.78 0.93 -14.43
CA GLU A 79 -4.43 0.58 -15.80
C GLU A 79 -5.67 0.25 -16.67
N GLU A 80 -6.59 -0.55 -16.14
CA GLU A 80 -7.81 -0.94 -16.86
C GLU A 80 -8.77 0.23 -17.05
N PHE A 81 -8.91 1.11 -16.04
CA PHE A 81 -9.67 2.35 -16.17
C PHE A 81 -9.07 3.28 -17.23
N GLY A 82 -7.75 3.43 -17.26
CA GLY A 82 -7.07 4.23 -18.29
C GLY A 82 -7.30 3.70 -19.71
N LYS A 83 -7.31 2.36 -19.89
CA LYS A 83 -7.65 1.74 -21.19
C LYS A 83 -9.10 2.01 -21.58
N LEU A 84 -10.04 1.88 -20.65
CA LEU A 84 -11.46 2.14 -20.86
C LEU A 84 -11.71 3.61 -21.27
N ASP A 85 -11.06 4.56 -20.60
CA ASP A 85 -11.18 5.98 -20.92
C ASP A 85 -10.63 6.32 -22.31
N LEU A 86 -9.46 5.77 -22.67
CA LEU A 86 -8.88 5.92 -24.00
C LEU A 86 -9.79 5.33 -25.10
N ALA A 87 -10.35 4.14 -24.86
CA ALA A 87 -11.28 3.50 -25.79
C ALA A 87 -12.54 4.33 -25.98
N LEU A 88 -13.12 4.85 -24.90
CA LEU A 88 -14.28 5.73 -24.93
C LEU A 88 -13.99 7.02 -25.70
N ALA A 89 -12.86 7.67 -25.43
CA ALA A 89 -12.43 8.88 -26.13
C ALA A 89 -12.24 8.63 -27.64
N ALA A 90 -11.69 7.47 -28.02
CA ALA A 90 -11.54 7.08 -29.43
C ALA A 90 -12.90 6.88 -30.10
N SER A 91 -13.83 6.17 -29.47
CA SER A 91 -15.20 5.95 -29.99
C SER A 91 -15.97 7.27 -30.16
N LEU A 92 -15.84 8.20 -29.21
CA LEU A 92 -16.47 9.52 -29.31
C LEU A 92 -15.89 10.36 -30.46
N LYS A 93 -14.58 10.27 -30.73
CA LYS A 93 -13.95 10.93 -31.88
C LYS A 93 -14.43 10.33 -33.20
N SER A 94 -14.54 9.01 -33.31
CA SER A 94 -15.02 8.35 -34.54
C SER A 94 -16.51 8.58 -34.80
N ALA A 95 -17.31 8.76 -33.75
CA ALA A 95 -18.75 9.02 -33.87
C ALA A 95 -19.09 10.47 -34.24
N ARG A 96 -18.10 11.39 -34.27
CA ARG A 96 -18.34 12.80 -34.59
C ARG A 96 -18.45 12.98 -36.12
N PRO A 97 -19.63 13.35 -36.66
CA PRO A 97 -19.77 13.61 -38.09
C PRO A 97 -18.91 14.82 -38.49
N PRO A 98 -18.39 14.87 -39.73
CA PRO A 98 -17.66 16.05 -40.22
C PRO A 98 -18.57 17.26 -40.10
N ARG A 99 -18.06 18.33 -39.48
CA ARG A 99 -18.74 19.63 -39.46
C ARG A 99 -18.92 20.05 -40.92
N ARG A 100 -20.17 20.07 -41.37
CA ARG A 100 -20.57 20.70 -42.62
C ARG A 100 -20.46 22.20 -42.36
N ASP A 101 -19.28 22.75 -42.62
CA ASP A 101 -19.10 24.19 -42.71
C ASP A 101 -20.01 24.68 -43.84
N ARG A 102 -20.98 25.52 -43.48
CA ARG A 102 -21.86 26.24 -44.40
C ARG A 102 -21.34 27.66 -44.58
#